data_AF-X1MRJ7-F1
#
_entry.id   AF-X1MRJ7-F1
#
_cell.length_a   1.000
_cell.length_b   1.000
_cell.length_c   1.000
_cell.angle_alpha   90.00
_cell.angle_beta   90.00
_cell.angle_gamma   90.00
#
_symmetry.space_group_name_H-M   'P 1'
#
loop_
_entity.id
_entity.type
_entity.pdbx_description
1 polymer ?
#
loop_
_entity_poly.entity_id
_entity_poly.type
_entity_poly.pdbx_seq_one_letter_code
_entity_poly.pdbx_strand_id
1 'polypeptide(L)' 'MALTSSEIDTLYKKCMHSTTDERISARAIYDYCVSPFMVYCGKFGPEGKKDAITQYQELLFDQGKTHEIQVIKTTY' A
#
# COMPACT_ATOMS: atom_id res chain seq x y z
N MET A 1 -12.57 21.89 -9.02
CA MET A 1 -11.47 22.87 -8.93
C MET A 1 -10.18 22.11 -9.20
N ALA A 2 -9.39 22.55 -10.18
CA ALA A 2 -8.10 21.92 -10.49
C ALA A 2 -7.03 22.44 -9.53
N LEU A 3 -6.13 21.56 -9.08
CA LEU A 3 -5.01 21.92 -8.22
C LEU A 3 -4.02 22.80 -8.99
N THR A 4 -3.49 23.81 -8.32
CA THR A 4 -2.43 24.68 -8.82
C THR A 4 -1.06 23.98 -8.76
N SER A 5 -0.09 24.45 -9.54
CA SER A 5 1.24 23.83 -9.61
C SER A 5 1.96 23.80 -8.25
N SER A 6 1.78 24.80 -7.39
CA SER A 6 2.41 24.82 -6.07
C SER A 6 1.75 23.85 -5.08
N GLU A 7 0.43 23.63 -5.22
CA GLU A 7 -0.30 22.63 -4.44
C GLU A 7 0.17 21.22 -4.82
N ILE A 8 0.43 20.97 -6.11
CA ILE A 8 0.98 19.71 -6.62
C ILE A 8 2.39 19.46 -6.04
N ASP A 9 3.28 20.45 -6.10
CA ASP A 9 4.65 20.33 -5.56
C ASP A 9 4.66 20.09 -4.04
N THR A 10 3.74 20.73 -3.32
CA THR A 10 3.61 20.56 -1.87
C THR A 10 3.12 19.16 -1.52
N LEU A 11 2.15 18.64 -2.27
CA LEU A 11 1.67 17.26 -2.16
C LEU A 11 2.79 16.26 -2.47
N TYR A 12 3.52 16.48 -3.56
CA TYR A 12 4.64 15.63 -3.96
C TYR A 12 5.71 15.56 -2.86
N LYS A 13 6.15 16.70 -2.31
CA LYS A 13 7.12 16.73 -1.22
C LYS A 13 6.62 16.02 0.04
N LYS A 14 5.33 16.18 0.39
CA LYS A 14 4.71 15.45 1.51
C LYS A 14 4.69 13.93 1.29
N CYS A 15 4.42 13.48 0.06
CA CYS A 15 4.46 12.07 -0.30
C CYS A 15 5.89 11.49 -0.31
N MET A 16 6.90 12.32 -0.59
CA MET A 16 8.32 11.91 -0.61
C MET A 16 8.98 11.92 0.78
N HIS A 17 8.37 12.56 1.78
CA HIS A 17 8.83 12.42 3.15
C HIS A 17 8.52 11.01 3.65
N SER A 18 9.49 10.39 4.32
CA SER A 18 9.31 9.12 5.02
C SER A 18 8.34 9.32 6.18
N THR A 19 7.04 9.22 5.90
CA THR A 19 6.02 9.19 6.93
C THR A 19 6.18 7.88 7.69
N THR A 20 6.34 7.97 9.01
CA THR A 20 6.20 6.84 9.95
C THR A 20 4.79 6.24 9.91
N ASP A 21 3.84 6.92 9.27
CA ASP A 21 2.49 6.43 9.03
C ASP A 21 2.47 5.35 7.94
N GLU A 22 1.71 4.29 8.22
CA GLU A 22 1.52 3.09 7.40
C GLU A 22 1.51 3.42 5.90
N ARG A 23 2.60 3.03 5.21
CA ARG A 23 2.66 3.14 3.75
C ARG A 23 1.46 2.41 3.14
N ILE A 24 0.70 3.13 2.32
CA ILE A 24 -0.37 2.53 1.53
C ILE A 24 0.30 1.60 0.52
N SER A 25 0.12 0.30 0.70
CA SER A 25 0.61 -0.70 -0.25
C SER A 25 -0.26 -0.73 -1.50
N ALA A 26 0.30 -1.20 -2.63
CA ALA A 26 -0.47 -1.47 -3.84
C ALA A 26 -1.65 -2.39 -3.57
N ARG A 27 -1.50 -3.32 -2.62
CA ARG A 27 -2.57 -4.21 -2.16
C ARG A 27 -3.69 -3.47 -1.45
N ALA A 28 -3.37 -2.52 -0.57
CA ALA A 28 -4.38 -1.70 0.09
C ALA A 28 -5.21 -0.89 -0.94
N ILE A 29 -4.57 -0.39 -2.00
CA ILE A 29 -5.27 0.28 -3.12
C ILE A 29 -6.16 -0.70 -3.87
N TYR A 30 -5.64 -1.87 -4.25
CA TYR A 30 -6.40 -2.91 -4.92
C TYR A 30 -7.63 -3.33 -4.10
N ASP A 31 -7.45 -3.64 -2.82
CA ASP A 31 -8.52 -4.06 -1.92
C ASP A 31 -9.54 -2.94 -1.74
N TYR A 32 -9.10 -1.68 -1.67
CA TYR A 32 -10.02 -0.53 -1.64
C TYR A 32 -10.89 -0.43 -2.90
N CYS A 33 -10.29 -0.67 -4.08
CA CYS A 33 -11.01 -0.68 -5.35
C CYS A 33 -12.01 -1.83 -5.45
N VAL A 34 -11.69 -2.99 -4.86
CA VAL A 34 -12.63 -4.13 -4.78
C VAL A 34 -13.74 -3.82 -3.78
N SER A 35 -13.38 -3.40 -2.57
CA SER A 35 -14.30 -2.94 -1.54
C SER A 35 -13.55 -2.21 -0.42
N PRO A 36 -13.88 -0.94 -0.12
CA PRO A 36 -13.31 -0.20 1.01
C PRO A 36 -13.48 -0.92 2.36
N PHE A 37 -14.51 -1.76 2.49
CA PHE A 37 -14.77 -2.55 3.70
C PHE A 37 -13.67 -3.59 3.94
N MET A 38 -13.02 -4.12 2.88
CA MET A 38 -11.91 -5.06 3.04
C MET A 38 -10.71 -4.41 3.74
N VAL A 39 -10.40 -3.16 3.38
CA VAL A 39 -9.33 -2.39 4.05
C VAL A 39 -9.70 -2.13 5.50
N TYR A 40 -10.97 -1.80 5.78
CA TYR A 40 -11.47 -1.62 7.14
C TYR A 40 -11.34 -2.91 7.97
N CYS A 41 -11.78 -4.05 7.45
CA CYS A 41 -11.67 -5.34 8.12
C CYS A 41 -10.21 -5.76 8.33
N GLY A 42 -9.33 -5.49 7.35
CA GLY A 42 -7.90 -5.78 7.48
C GLY A 42 -7.24 -4.99 8.62
N LYS A 43 -7.60 -3.71 8.78
CA LYS A 43 -7.02 -2.83 9.80
C LYS A 43 -7.67 -2.96 11.19
N PHE A 44 -8.99 -3.08 11.25
CA PHE A 44 -9.76 -2.99 12.50
C PHE A 44 -10.49 -4.28 12.88
N GLY A 45 -10.48 -5.28 12.00
CA GLY A 45 -11.12 -6.56 12.26
C GLY A 45 -10.41 -7.36 13.36
N PRO A 46 -11.13 -8.16 14.16
CA PRO A 46 -10.52 -9.04 15.15
C PRO A 46 -9.59 -10.05 14.47
N GLU A 47 -8.37 -10.25 14.99
CA GLU A 47 -7.37 -11.15 14.39
C GLU A 47 -7.91 -12.57 14.14
N GLY A 48 -8.65 -13.14 15.09
CA GLY A 48 -9.25 -14.48 14.95
C GLY A 48 -10.40 -14.58 13.93
N LYS A 49 -10.79 -13.46 13.30
CA LYS A 49 -11.78 -13.42 12.21
C LYS A 49 -11.17 -13.04 10.87
N LYS A 50 -9.86 -12.76 10.82
CA LYS A 50 -9.17 -12.51 9.55
C LYS A 50 -8.92 -13.84 8.84
N ASP A 51 -8.96 -13.80 7.52
CA ASP A 51 -8.62 -14.98 6.72
C ASP A 51 -7.17 -15.38 6.98
N ALA A 52 -6.94 -16.67 7.23
CA ALA A 52 -5.60 -17.19 7.46
C ALA A 52 -4.76 -17.04 6.18
N ILE A 53 -3.58 -16.47 6.33
CA ILE A 53 -2.60 -16.42 5.24
C ILE A 53 -1.96 -17.80 5.13
N THR A 54 -2.05 -18.40 3.96
CA THR A 54 -1.39 -19.67 3.66
C THR A 54 0.11 -19.45 3.43
N GLN A 55 0.94 -20.47 3.71
CA GLN A 55 2.39 -20.41 3.43
C GLN A 55 2.71 -20.05 1.97
N TYR A 56 1.86 -20.47 1.04
CA TYR A 56 2.02 -20.11 -0.38
C TYR A 56 1.81 -18.61 -0.62
N GLN A 57 0.81 -18.02 0.03
CA GLN A 57 0.57 -16.57 -0.05
C GLN A 57 1.71 -15.78 0.57
N GLU A 58 2.27 -16.23 1.70
CA GLU A 58 3.45 -15.60 2.31
C GLU A 58 4.63 -15.57 1.33
N LEU A 59 4.92 -16.70 0.68
CA LEU A 59 6.00 -16.79 -0.31
C LEU A 59 5.77 -15.86 -1.51
N LEU A 60 4.53 -15.77 -2.01
CA LEU A 60 4.17 -14.84 -3.08
C LEU A 60 4.36 -13.39 -2.64
N PHE A 61 4.00 -13.04 -1.39
CA PHE A 61 4.19 -11.69 -0.88
C PHE A 61 5.66 -11.30 -0.77
N ASP A 62 6.52 -12.21 -0.33
CA ASP A 62 7.95 -11.95 -0.22
C ASP A 62 8.62 -11.80 -1.60
N GLN A 63 8.21 -12.63 -2.58
CA GLN A 63 8.64 -12.44 -3.96
C GLN A 63 8.17 -11.11 -4.55
N GLY A 64 6.91 -10.73 -4.30
CA GLY A 64 6.35 -9.44 -4.72
C GLY A 64 7.13 -8.25 -4.15
N LYS A 65 7.39 -8.25 -2.85
CA LYS A 65 8.19 -7.20 -2.20
C LYS A 65 9.60 -7.12 -2.78
N THR A 66 10.23 -8.27 -3.02
CA THR A 66 11.59 -8.33 -3.60
C THR A 66 11.59 -7.72 -5.00
N HIS A 67 10.60 -8.04 -5.81
CA HIS A 67 10.43 -7.48 -7.15
C HIS A 67 10.21 -5.96 -7.10
N GLU A 68 9.31 -5.47 -6.24
CA GLU A 68 9.04 -4.03 -6.09
C GLU A 68 10.31 -3.26 -5.69
N ILE A 69 11.06 -3.76 -4.71
CA ILE A 69 12.33 -3.15 -4.29
C ILE A 69 13.33 -3.10 -5.45
N GLN A 70 13.41 -4.18 -6.24
CA GLN A 70 14.31 -4.24 -7.37
C GLN A 70 13.93 -3.24 -8.46
N VAL A 71 12.64 -3.17 -8.84
CA VAL A 71 12.13 -2.23 -9.85
C VAL A 71 12.38 -0.78 -9.43
N ILE A 72 12.10 -0.45 -8.15
CA ILE A 72 12.39 0.89 -7.62
C ILE A 72 13.88 1.22 -7.78
N LYS A 73 14.79 0.29 -7.44
CA LYS A 73 16.23 0.54 -7.56
C LYS A 73 16.74 0.66 -9.00
N THR A 74 16.10 -0.02 -9.95
CA THR A 74 16.60 -0.08 -11.34
C THR A 74 15.97 0.94 -12.27
N THR A 75 14.74 1.39 -11.98
CA THR A 75 13.92 2.16 -12.93
C THR A 75 13.64 3.58 -12.45
N TYR A 76 13.74 3.86 -11.15
CA TYR A 76 13.46 5.16 -10.54
C TYR A 76 14.62 5.65 -9.70
#